data_AF-A0A4P9XQL0-F1
#
_entry.id   AF-A0A4P9XQL0-F1
#
_cell.length_a   1.000
_cell.length_b   1.000
_cell.length_c   1.000
_cell.angle_alpha   90.00
_cell.angle_beta   90.00
_cell.angle_gamma   90.00
#
_symmetry.space_group_name_H-M   'P 1'
#
loop_
_entity.id
_entity.type
_entity.pdbx_description
1 polymer ?
#
loop_
_entity_poly.entity_id
_entity_poly.type
_entity_poly.pdbx_seq_one_letter_code
_entity_poly.pdbx_strand_id
1 'polypeptide(L)'
;YAARICFRALSETACHETALKVGGYILGEFGHLISEEPGSSPNDQLIALHAKFRLASHGTRAMLLNTFFKFSNLFPELRADVTGIFRVYSRAIDVELQQRACEYLAILESGDAEMLSMICEEMPPFPDRRSALVSRVTHEETEDKRTWVLGGWEA
;
A
#
# COMPACT_ATOMS: atom_id res chain seq x y z
N TYR A 1 6.23 12.74 -8.40
CA TYR A 1 5.08 12.76 -9.33
C TYR A 1 4.02 11.74 -8.94
N ALA A 2 4.31 10.43 -8.96
CA ALA A 2 3.33 9.37 -8.64
C ALA A 2 2.64 9.56 -7.29
N ALA A 3 3.38 9.84 -6.21
CA ALA A 3 2.82 10.11 -4.88
C ALA A 3 1.77 11.23 -4.88
N ARG A 4 2.02 12.34 -5.60
CA ARG A 4 1.06 13.45 -5.74
C ARG A 4 -0.23 13.00 -6.43
N ILE A 5 -0.12 12.24 -7.52
CA ILE A 5 -1.29 11.75 -8.27
C ILE A 5 -2.11 10.78 -7.42
N CYS A 6 -1.45 9.84 -6.75
CA CYS A 6 -2.11 8.90 -5.86
C CYS A 6 -2.78 9.63 -4.70
N PHE A 7 -2.12 10.59 -4.06
CA PHE A 7 -2.71 11.38 -2.98
C PHE A 7 -3.95 12.14 -3.46
N ARG A 8 -3.87 12.83 -4.61
CA ARG A 8 -5.04 13.51 -5.19
C ARG A 8 -6.21 12.57 -5.42
N ALA A 9 -5.97 11.39 -5.99
CA ALA A 9 -7.00 10.38 -6.23
C ALA A 9 -7.60 9.80 -4.93
N LEU A 10 -6.82 9.74 -3.84
CA LEU A 10 -7.30 9.31 -2.52
C LEU A 10 -8.15 10.38 -1.83
N SER A 11 -7.85 11.66 -2.08
CA SER A 11 -8.58 12.80 -1.53
C SER A 11 -9.95 13.01 -2.15
N GLU A 12 -10.26 12.35 -3.27
CA GLU A 12 -11.60 12.36 -3.87
C GLU A 12 -12.62 11.60 -2.99
N THR A 13 -13.87 12.05 -3.01
CA THR A 13 -14.96 11.45 -2.23
C THR A 13 -15.15 9.97 -2.56
N ALA A 14 -15.13 9.62 -3.84
CA ALA A 14 -15.21 8.25 -4.32
C ALA A 14 -13.82 7.79 -4.79
N CYS A 15 -13.35 6.65 -4.28
CA CYS A 15 -12.08 6.06 -4.69
C CYS A 15 -12.25 4.55 -4.76
N HIS A 16 -11.89 3.94 -5.88
CA HIS A 16 -11.96 2.49 -6.04
C HIS A 16 -10.90 1.81 -5.16
N GLU A 17 -11.20 0.62 -4.64
CA GLU A 17 -10.31 -0.08 -3.72
C GLU A 17 -8.92 -0.38 -4.33
N THR A 18 -8.84 -0.63 -5.64
CA THR A 18 -7.54 -0.78 -6.34
C THR A 18 -6.70 0.49 -6.26
N ALA A 19 -7.31 1.66 -6.39
CA ALA A 19 -6.61 2.94 -6.24
C ALA A 19 -6.19 3.17 -4.79
N LEU A 20 -7.02 2.77 -3.82
CA LEU A 20 -6.65 2.75 -2.40
C LEU A 20 -5.44 1.86 -2.15
N LYS A 21 -5.38 0.68 -2.78
CA LYS A 21 -4.26 -0.23 -2.66
C LYS A 21 -2.97 0.40 -3.19
N VAL A 22 -3.00 0.84 -4.45
CA VAL A 22 -1.82 1.43 -5.11
C VAL A 22 -1.37 2.69 -4.37
N GLY A 23 -2.30 3.57 -4.01
CA GLY A 23 -2.00 4.82 -3.31
C GLY A 23 -1.49 4.59 -1.89
N GLY A 24 -2.08 3.68 -1.12
CA GLY A 24 -1.62 3.33 0.22
C GLY A 24 -0.19 2.78 0.23
N TYR A 25 0.15 1.92 -0.74
CA TYR A 25 1.52 1.43 -0.86
C TYR A 25 2.50 2.54 -1.26
N ILE A 26 2.17 3.33 -2.29
CA ILE A 26 3.03 4.42 -2.77
C ILE A 26 3.26 5.49 -1.69
N LEU A 27 2.23 5.87 -0.94
CA LEU A 27 2.38 6.84 0.14
C LEU A 27 3.20 6.26 1.30
N GLY A 28 3.06 4.97 1.61
CA GLY A 28 3.87 4.31 2.65
C GLY A 28 5.37 4.35 2.38
N GLU A 29 5.79 4.24 1.12
CA GLU A 29 7.20 4.35 0.74
C GLU A 29 7.63 5.81 0.52
N PHE A 30 6.84 6.58 -0.24
CA PHE A 30 7.26 7.86 -0.83
C PHE A 30 6.46 9.07 -0.33
N GLY A 31 5.62 8.92 0.68
CA GLY A 31 4.79 10.00 1.23
C GLY A 31 5.59 11.16 1.82
N HIS A 32 6.79 10.87 2.31
CA HIS A 32 7.72 11.89 2.83
C HIS A 32 8.11 12.92 1.75
N LEU A 33 8.20 12.51 0.47
CA LEU A 33 8.56 13.38 -0.66
C LEU A 33 7.51 14.46 -0.99
N ILE A 34 6.29 14.33 -0.48
CA ILE A 34 5.20 15.30 -0.70
C ILE A 34 4.71 15.93 0.61
N SER A 35 5.35 15.63 1.73
CA SER A 35 4.89 16.05 3.07
C SER A 35 5.01 17.55 3.33
N GLU A 36 5.95 18.22 2.66
CA GLU A 36 6.16 19.67 2.74
C GLU A 36 5.27 20.49 1.79
N GLU A 37 4.54 19.83 0.90
CA GLU A 37 3.65 20.50 -0.03
C GLU A 37 2.34 20.94 0.66
N PRO A 38 1.81 22.12 0.29
CA PRO A 38 0.60 22.65 0.91
C PRO A 38 -0.61 21.74 0.63
N GLY A 39 -1.25 21.26 1.70
CA GLY A 39 -2.42 20.40 1.65
C GLY A 39 -2.13 18.90 1.50
N SER A 40 -0.87 18.48 1.61
CA SER A 40 -0.45 17.07 1.65
C SER A 40 0.43 16.78 2.86
N SER A 41 0.15 17.45 3.98
CA SER A 41 0.88 17.22 5.23
C SER A 41 0.76 15.75 5.66
N PRO A 42 1.66 15.24 6.51
CA PRO A 42 1.58 13.87 7.02
C PRO A 42 0.21 13.54 7.63
N ASN A 43 -0.38 14.51 8.34
CA ASN A 43 -1.74 14.41 8.89
C ASN A 43 -2.80 14.28 7.80
N ASP A 44 -2.73 15.10 6.74
CA ASP A 44 -3.68 15.04 5.62
C ASP A 44 -3.59 13.68 4.90
N GLN A 45 -2.37 13.16 4.72
CA GLN A 45 -2.13 11.84 4.15
C GLN A 45 -2.74 10.72 5.01
N LEU A 46 -2.53 10.77 6.32
CA LEU A 46 -3.10 9.80 7.25
C LEU A 46 -4.63 9.86 7.25
N ILE A 47 -5.21 11.06 7.30
CA ILE A 47 -6.67 11.27 7.30
C ILE A 47 -7.29 10.73 6.01
N ALA A 48 -6.69 11.02 4.85
CA ALA A 48 -7.19 10.56 3.54
C ALA A 48 -7.24 9.02 3.47
N LEU A 49 -6.19 8.34 3.93
CA LEU A 49 -6.15 6.87 3.96
C LEU A 49 -7.11 6.29 4.99
N HIS A 50 -7.12 6.84 6.21
CA HIS A 50 -7.94 6.34 7.31
C HIS A 50 -9.44 6.52 7.06
N ALA A 51 -9.85 7.58 6.36
CA ALA A 51 -11.24 7.82 5.97
C ALA A 51 -11.83 6.68 5.12
N LYS A 52 -11.01 6.03 4.27
CA LYS A 52 -11.43 4.90 3.43
C LYS A 52 -11.14 3.53 4.04
N PHE A 53 -10.37 3.47 5.12
CA PHE A 53 -9.94 2.23 5.77
C PHE A 53 -11.09 1.31 6.17
N ARG A 54 -12.13 1.86 6.83
CA ARG A 54 -13.29 1.07 7.30
C ARG A 54 -14.16 0.49 6.18
N LEU A 55 -14.10 1.07 4.98
CA LEU A 55 -14.89 0.62 3.83
C LEU A 55 -14.15 -0.40 2.96
N ALA A 56 -12.82 -0.51 3.12
CA ALA A 56 -12.00 -1.43 2.36
C ALA A 56 -12.15 -2.88 2.83
N SER A 57 -11.76 -3.86 1.99
CA SER A 57 -11.69 -5.27 2.37
C SER A 57 -10.61 -5.53 3.44
N HIS A 58 -10.69 -6.67 4.11
CA HIS A 58 -9.71 -7.10 5.12
C HIS A 58 -8.28 -7.08 4.58
N GLY A 59 -8.06 -7.59 3.35
CA GLY A 59 -6.72 -7.58 2.73
C GLY A 59 -6.17 -6.17 2.48
N THR A 60 -7.01 -5.22 2.07
CA THR A 60 -6.59 -3.83 1.89
C THR A 60 -6.30 -3.16 3.23
N ARG A 61 -7.11 -3.41 4.25
CA ARG A 61 -6.86 -2.93 5.62
C ARG A 61 -5.53 -3.44 6.16
N ALA A 62 -5.22 -4.72 5.96
CA ALA A 62 -3.95 -5.31 6.40
C ALA A 62 -2.74 -4.63 5.72
N MET A 63 -2.87 -4.31 4.44
CA MET A 63 -1.85 -3.55 3.72
C MET A 63 -1.73 -2.11 4.23
N LEU A 64 -2.85 -1.44 4.52
CA LEU A 64 -2.84 -0.09 5.07
C LEU A 64 -2.28 -0.04 6.50
N LEU A 65 -2.42 -1.09 7.31
CA LEU A 65 -1.72 -1.17 8.60
C LEU A 65 -0.20 -1.12 8.43
N ASN A 66 0.33 -1.75 7.37
CA ASN A 66 1.76 -1.66 7.03
C ASN A 66 2.15 -0.24 6.61
N THR A 67 1.29 0.45 5.83
CA THR A 67 1.47 1.86 5.49
C THR A 67 1.51 2.76 6.74
N PHE A 68 0.59 2.56 7.68
CA PHE A 68 0.58 3.32 8.94
C PHE A 68 1.81 3.03 9.80
N PHE A 69 2.29 1.79 9.81
CA PHE A 69 3.53 1.44 10.48
C PHE A 69 4.72 2.18 9.87
N LYS A 70 4.83 2.24 8.54
CA LYS A 70 5.83 3.07 7.87
C LYS A 70 5.69 4.57 8.18
N PHE A 71 4.46 5.08 8.29
CA PHE A 71 4.24 6.48 8.68
C PHE A 71 4.78 6.78 10.07
N SER A 72 4.73 5.83 11.01
CA SER A 72 5.30 6.02 12.35
C SER A 72 6.83 6.15 12.34
N ASN A 73 7.51 5.59 11.33
CA ASN A 73 8.94 5.78 11.09
C ASN A 73 9.21 7.11 10.37
N LEU A 74 8.49 7.38 9.27
CA LEU A 74 8.68 8.57 8.43
C LEU A 74 8.28 9.87 9.12
N PHE A 75 7.24 9.85 9.95
CA PHE A 75 6.62 11.01 10.58
C PHE A 75 6.44 10.76 12.09
N PRO A 76 7.45 11.09 12.91
CA PRO A 76 7.39 10.89 14.35
C PRO A 76 6.18 11.54 15.03
N GLU A 77 5.67 12.65 14.48
CA GLU A 77 4.47 13.35 14.97
C GLU A 77 3.18 12.51 14.87
N LEU A 78 3.10 11.55 13.94
CA LEU A 78 1.93 10.69 13.75
C LEU A 78 1.94 9.45 14.66
N ARG A 79 3.03 9.21 15.41
CA ARG A 79 3.20 7.97 16.19
C ARG A 79 2.07 7.73 17.18
N ALA A 80 1.60 8.77 17.86
CA ALA A 80 0.53 8.64 18.84
C ALA A 80 -0.79 8.18 18.19
N ASP A 81 -1.16 8.80 17.06
CA ASP A 81 -2.38 8.48 16.32
C ASP A 81 -2.32 7.07 15.72
N VAL A 82 -1.19 6.72 15.09
CA VAL A 82 -0.95 5.39 14.53
C VAL A 82 -0.98 4.31 15.61
N THR A 83 -0.36 4.56 16.77
CA THR A 83 -0.41 3.62 17.92
C THR A 83 -1.85 3.44 18.40
N GLY A 84 -2.64 4.52 18.42
CA GLY A 84 -4.07 4.46 18.72
C GLY A 84 -4.84 3.55 17.76
N ILE A 85 -4.55 3.62 16.45
CA ILE A 85 -5.12 2.74 15.43
C ILE A 85 -4.75 1.27 15.74
N PHE A 86 -3.47 0.96 15.98
CA PHE A 86 -3.05 -0.41 16.28
C PHE A 86 -3.67 -0.97 17.56
N ARG A 87 -3.86 -0.15 18.60
CA ARG A 87 -4.57 -0.56 19.83
C ARG A 87 -6.01 -0.99 19.59
N VAL A 88 -6.69 -0.39 18.62
CA VAL A 88 -8.05 -0.81 18.24
C VAL A 88 -8.00 -2.14 17.48
N TYR A 89 -7.07 -2.28 16.53
CA TYR A 89 -6.98 -3.47 15.68
C TYR A 89 -6.30 -4.67 16.35
N SER A 90 -5.60 -4.51 17.47
CA SER A 90 -5.08 -5.63 18.29
C SER A 90 -6.20 -6.53 18.85
N ARG A 91 -7.44 -6.05 18.83
CA ARG A 91 -8.65 -6.79 19.22
C ARG A 91 -9.54 -7.13 18.02
N ALA A 92 -9.02 -7.04 16.80
CA ALA A 92 -9.76 -7.42 15.61
C ALA A 92 -10.07 -8.93 15.61
N ILE A 93 -11.21 -9.31 15.02
CA ILE A 93 -11.61 -10.71 14.86
C ILE A 93 -10.80 -11.37 13.72
N ASP A 94 -10.45 -10.58 12.70
CA ASP A 94 -9.61 -11.04 11.60
C ASP A 94 -8.17 -11.24 12.09
N VAL A 95 -7.67 -12.46 11.92
CA VAL A 95 -6.36 -12.89 12.45
C VAL A 95 -5.21 -12.10 11.82
N GLU A 96 -5.29 -11.79 10.53
CA GLU A 96 -4.23 -11.04 9.83
C GLU A 96 -4.16 -9.59 10.31
N LEU A 97 -5.32 -8.93 10.48
CA LEU A 97 -5.38 -7.58 11.05
C LEU A 97 -4.90 -7.55 12.50
N GLN A 98 -5.31 -8.53 13.30
CA GLN A 98 -4.92 -8.63 14.70
C GLN A 98 -3.42 -8.84 14.86
N GLN A 99 -2.86 -9.83 14.14
CA GLN A 99 -1.45 -10.19 14.24
C GLN A 99 -0.56 -8.98 13.90
N ARG A 100 -0.81 -8.33 12.76
CA ARG A 100 -0.06 -7.13 12.36
C ARG A 100 -0.16 -6.02 13.38
N ALA A 101 -1.36 -5.73 13.86
CA ALA A 101 -1.56 -4.65 14.83
C ALA A 101 -0.81 -4.92 16.15
N CYS A 102 -0.81 -6.17 16.63
CA CYS A 102 -0.07 -6.57 17.83
C CYS A 102 1.45 -6.47 17.63
N GLU A 103 1.97 -6.98 16.52
CA GLU A 103 3.42 -6.94 16.21
C GLU A 103 3.92 -5.49 16.06
N TYR A 104 3.22 -4.68 15.27
CA TYR A 104 3.59 -3.28 15.07
C TYR A 104 3.51 -2.48 16.38
N LEU A 105 2.49 -2.71 17.20
CA LEU A 105 2.38 -2.08 18.51
C LEU A 105 3.54 -2.48 19.43
N ALA A 106 3.92 -3.76 19.47
CA ALA A 106 5.04 -4.23 20.29
C ALA A 106 6.37 -3.57 19.85
N ILE A 107 6.58 -3.40 18.54
CA ILE A 107 7.77 -2.71 18.01
C ILE A 107 7.74 -1.22 18.37
N LEU A 108 6.60 -0.55 18.29
CA LEU A 108 6.50 0.87 18.66
C LEU A 108 6.66 1.11 20.16
N GLU A 109 6.13 0.21 21.00
CA GLU A 109 6.24 0.30 22.46
C GLU A 109 7.62 -0.10 22.99
N SER A 110 8.43 -0.83 22.22
CA SER A 110 9.83 -1.13 22.60
C SER A 110 10.69 0.14 22.70
N GLY A 111 10.33 1.20 21.97
CA GLY A 111 11.06 2.46 21.93
C GLY A 111 12.38 2.41 21.15
N ASP A 112 12.68 1.28 20.49
CA ASP A 112 13.91 1.12 19.71
C ASP A 112 13.76 1.77 18.32
N ALA A 113 14.25 3.01 18.21
CA ALA A 113 14.20 3.78 16.97
C ALA A 113 15.13 3.24 15.88
N GLU A 114 16.25 2.60 16.24
CA GLU A 114 17.17 2.02 15.26
C GLU A 114 16.56 0.76 14.64
N MET A 115 15.98 -0.11 15.48
CA MET A 115 15.22 -1.27 15.00
C MET A 115 14.05 -0.85 14.12
N LEU A 116 13.27 0.16 14.52
CA LEU A 116 12.17 0.66 13.71
C LEU A 116 12.66 1.16 12.34
N SER A 117 13.75 1.93 12.33
CA SER A 117 14.33 2.45 11.09
C SER A 117 14.83 1.32 10.18
N MET A 118 15.50 0.30 10.74
CA MET A 118 15.98 -0.86 9.98
C MET A 118 14.83 -1.68 9.37
N ILE A 119 13.74 -1.89 10.11
CA ILE A 119 12.57 -2.62 9.60
C ILE A 119 11.86 -1.82 8.49
N CYS A 120 11.84 -0.49 8.62
CA CYS A 120 11.18 0.42 7.69
C CYS A 120 12.10 0.97 6.59
N GLU A 121 13.25 0.34 6.33
CA GLU A 121 14.10 0.69 5.19
C GLU A 121 13.34 0.64 3.85
N GLU A 122 13.83 1.43 2.89
CA GLU A 122 13.23 1.50 1.56
C GLU A 122 13.27 0.12 0.90
N MET A 123 12.13 -0.27 0.32
CA MET A 123 12.03 -1.57 -0.33
C MET A 123 13.00 -1.68 -1.51
N PRO A 124 13.80 -2.76 -1.59
CA PRO A 124 14.71 -2.94 -2.70
C PRO A 124 13.94 -3.04 -4.03
N PRO A 125 14.58 -2.68 -5.16
CA PRO A 125 13.94 -2.77 -6.47
C PRO A 125 13.53 -4.21 -6.75
N PHE A 126 12.34 -4.38 -7.34
CA PHE A 126 11.89 -5.70 -7.76
C PHE A 126 12.87 -6.29 -8.78
N PRO A 127 13.21 -7.58 -8.67
CA PRO A 127 14.07 -8.22 -9.65
C PRO A 127 13.38 -8.28 -11.01
N ASP A 128 14.17 -8.28 -12.08
CA ASP A 128 13.65 -8.44 -13.43
C ASP A 128 12.92 -9.78 -13.57
N ARG A 129 11.64 -9.71 -13.94
CA ARG A 129 10.76 -10.87 -14.13
C ARG A 129 10.08 -10.76 -15.48
N ARG A 130 9.81 -11.91 -16.11
CA ARG A 130 8.90 -11.96 -17.26
C ARG A 130 7.54 -11.40 -16.85
N SER A 131 6.88 -10.69 -17.75
CA SER A 131 5.61 -10.04 -17.46
C SER A 131 4.53 -11.08 -17.11
N ALA A 132 4.10 -11.08 -15.85
CA ALA A 132 2.98 -11.89 -15.40
C ALA A 132 1.68 -11.51 -16.13
N LEU A 133 1.55 -10.26 -16.57
CA LEU A 133 0.41 -9.80 -17.36
C LEU A 133 0.41 -10.45 -18.75
N VAL A 134 1.57 -10.53 -19.40
CA VAL A 134 1.69 -11.24 -20.69
C VAL A 134 1.32 -12.71 -20.50
N SER A 135 1.83 -13.36 -19.46
CA SER A 135 1.47 -14.74 -19.15
C SER A 135 -0.03 -14.94 -18.93
N ARG A 136 -0.69 -14.01 -18.21
CA ARG A 136 -2.15 -14.06 -18.02
C ARG A 136 -2.93 -13.84 -19.31
N VAL A 137 -2.54 -12.87 -20.13
CA VAL A 137 -3.15 -12.62 -21.44
C VAL A 137 -2.97 -13.82 -22.38
N THR A 138 -1.83 -14.51 -22.32
CA THR A 138 -1.62 -15.74 -23.11
C THR A 138 -2.36 -16.96 -22.58
N HIS A 139 -2.72 -16.97 -21.28
CA HIS A 139 -3.47 -18.06 -20.64
C HIS A 139 -4.97 -17.87 -20.68
N GLU A 140 -5.46 -16.63 -20.70
CA GLU A 140 -6.83 -16.31 -21.11
C GLU A 140 -6.90 -16.56 -22.61
N GLU A 141 -7.11 -17.84 -22.98
CA GLU A 141 -7.45 -18.22 -24.35
C GLU A 141 -8.60 -17.32 -24.81
N THR A 142 -8.31 -16.38 -25.70
CA THR A 142 -9.32 -15.73 -26.50
C THR A 142 -10.10 -16.84 -27.20
N GLU A 143 -11.42 -16.93 -26.97
CA GLU A 143 -12.33 -17.80 -27.73
C GLU A 143 -12.29 -17.53 -29.25
N ASP A 144 -11.54 -16.53 -29.72
CA ASP A 144 -11.25 -16.34 -31.12
C ASP A 144 -10.16 -17.31 -31.60
N LYS A 145 -10.55 -18.58 -31.76
CA LYS A 145 -9.86 -19.54 -32.64
C LYS A 145 -10.03 -19.08 -34.10
N ARG A 146 -9.48 -17.93 -34.45
CA ARG A 146 -9.33 -17.54 -35.85
C ARG A 146 -8.11 -18.26 -36.41
N THR A 147 -8.40 -19.44 -36.93
CA THR A 147 -7.55 -20.24 -37.80
C THR A 147 -7.19 -19.45 -39.06
N TRP A 148 -6.18 -18.59 -38.97
CA TRP A 148 -5.42 -18.15 -40.12
C TRP A 148 -3.99 -18.56 -39.90
N VAL A 149 -3.71 -19.82 -40.25
CA VAL A 149 -2.36 -20.24 -40.58
C VAL A 149 -2.02 -19.49 -41.87
N LEU A 150 -1.23 -18.42 -41.78
CA LEU A 150 -0.58 -17.86 -42.95
C LEU A 150 0.44 -18.89 -43.42
N GLY A 151 0.00 -19.74 -44.33
CA GLY A 151 0.87 -20.65 -45.06
C GLY A 151 1.92 -19.86 -45.84
N GLY A 152 3.14 -20.38 -45.79
CA GLY A 152 4.18 -20.12 -46.77
C GLY A 152 5.00 -18.86 -46.56
N TRP A 153 6.09 -18.99 -45.81
CA TRP A 153 7.36 -18.45 -46.29
C TRP A 153 8.51 -19.37 -45.86
N GLU A 154 8.78 -20.39 -46.67
CA GLU A 154 10.13 -20.92 -46.81
C GLU A 154 10.88 -20.04 -47.80
N ALA A 155 11.97 -19.42 -47.32
CA ALA A 155 13.26 -19.20 -47.99
C ALA A 155 14.13 -18.31 -47.11
#